data_AF-A0A522QJF0-F1
#
_entry.id   AF-A0A522QJF0-F1
#
_cell.length_a   1.000
_cell.length_b   1.000
_cell.length_c   1.000
_cell.angle_alpha   90.00
_cell.angle_beta   90.00
_cell.angle_gamma   90.00
#
_symmetry.space_group_name_H-M   'P 1'
#
loop_
_entity.id
_entity.type
_entity.pdbx_description
1 polymer ?
#
loop_
_entity_poly.entity_id
_entity_poly.type
_entity_poly.pdbx_seq_one_letter_code
_entity_poly.pdbx_strand_id
1 'polypeptide(L)' 'PSSAVLVCGAFLADLPFDLTVALTMAPAALRRHTPEDQHWTLPAHGEYRPTADVLVKLDDPRHPAVRSR' A
#
# COMPACT_ATOMS: atom_id res chain seq x y z
N PRO A 1 2.60 -24.26 6.66
CA PRO A 1 3.47 -23.29 7.37
C PRO A 1 2.79 -22.79 8.66
N SER A 2 3.49 -22.85 9.79
CA SER A 2 2.94 -22.47 11.12
C SER A 2 3.22 -21.01 11.51
N SER A 3 4.00 -20.29 10.73
CA SER A 3 4.33 -18.88 10.96
C SER A 3 4.55 -18.15 9.62
N ALA A 4 4.45 -16.82 9.66
CA ALA A 4 4.73 -15.92 8.55
C ALA A 4 5.47 -14.68 9.07
N VAL A 5 6.26 -14.05 8.22
CA VAL A 5 6.95 -12.78 8.50
C VAL A 5 6.30 -11.69 7.65
N LEU A 6 5.96 -10.57 8.28
CA LEU A 6 5.42 -9.42 7.57
C LEU A 6 6.53 -8.38 7.37
N VAL A 7 6.78 -8.02 6.11
CA VAL A 7 7.66 -6.91 5.74
C VAL A 7 6.79 -5.75 5.26
N CYS A 8 6.92 -4.59 5.89
CA CYS A 8 6.12 -3.42 5.58
C CYS A 8 7.02 -2.26 5.16
N GLY A 9 6.63 -1.57 4.10
CA GLY A 9 7.36 -0.41 3.60
C GLY A 9 6.81 0.07 2.26
N ALA A 10 7.26 1.26 1.87
CA ALA A 10 7.09 1.72 0.50
C ALA A 10 8.11 1.02 -0.42
N PHE A 11 7.80 0.98 -1.72
CA PHE A 11 8.73 0.52 -2.76
C PHE A 11 9.20 -0.95 -2.66
N LEU A 12 8.34 -1.83 -2.15
CA LEU A 12 8.60 -3.27 -2.04
C LEU A 12 8.07 -4.06 -3.26
N ALA A 13 8.44 -3.68 -4.49
CA ALA A 13 8.08 -4.42 -5.71
C ALA A 13 9.23 -5.26 -6.26
N ASP A 14 8.86 -6.27 -7.06
CA ASP A 14 9.78 -7.19 -7.76
C ASP A 14 10.77 -7.93 -6.84
N LEU A 15 10.41 -8.03 -5.56
CA LEU A 15 11.14 -8.78 -4.55
C LEU A 15 10.60 -10.22 -4.44
N PRO A 16 11.45 -11.20 -4.06
CA PRO A 16 11.09 -12.61 -4.01
C PRO A 16 10.27 -12.95 -2.75
N PHE A 17 9.11 -12.32 -2.58
CA PHE A 17 8.16 -12.66 -1.52
C PHE A 17 7.20 -13.76 -1.96
N ASP A 18 6.84 -14.65 -1.04
CA ASP A 18 5.85 -15.71 -1.29
C ASP A 18 4.42 -15.16 -1.54
N LEU A 19 4.14 -13.95 -1.01
CA LEU A 19 2.88 -13.24 -1.19
C LEU A 19 3.12 -11.73 -1.12
N THR A 20 2.55 -10.99 -2.06
CA THR A 20 2.60 -9.52 -2.10
C THR A 20 1.22 -8.90 -1.90
N VAL A 21 1.16 -7.89 -1.02
CA VAL A 21 -0.06 -7.10 -0.76
C VAL A 21 0.24 -5.63 -1.00
N ALA A 22 -0.39 -5.04 -2.01
CA ALA A 22 -0.28 -3.60 -2.26
C ALA A 22 -1.49 -2.85 -1.69
N LEU A 23 -1.21 -1.91 -0.79
CA LEU A 23 -2.21 -0.97 -0.27
C LEU A 23 -2.28 0.25 -1.17
N THR A 24 -3.48 0.61 -1.61
CA THR A 24 -3.72 1.75 -2.47
C THR A 24 -4.72 2.71 -1.83
N MET A 25 -4.46 4.01 -1.98
CA MET A 25 -5.35 5.09 -1.56
C MET A 25 -5.47 6.11 -2.68
N ALA A 26 -6.65 6.67 -2.85
CA ALA A 26 -6.86 7.86 -3.65
C ALA A 26 -6.08 9.05 -3.03
N PRO A 27 -5.62 10.02 -3.84
CA PRO A 27 -4.83 11.15 -3.33
C PRO A 27 -5.49 11.92 -2.18
N ALA A 28 -6.81 12.05 -2.20
CA ALA A 28 -7.57 12.72 -1.14
C ALA A 28 -7.60 11.91 0.17
N ALA A 29 -7.66 10.57 0.09
CA ALA A 29 -7.63 9.71 1.27
C ALA A 29 -6.23 9.70 1.88
N LEU A 30 -5.19 9.55 1.06
CA LEU A 30 -3.79 9.62 1.49
C LEU A 30 -3.53 10.91 2.28
N ARG A 31 -3.90 12.07 1.71
CA ARG A 31 -3.69 13.37 2.38
C ARG A 31 -4.44 13.52 3.71
N ARG A 32 -5.61 12.89 3.88
CA ARG A 32 -6.37 12.89 5.16
C ARG A 32 -5.73 11.99 6.21
N HIS A 33 -5.02 10.95 5.78
CA HIS A 33 -4.38 9.97 6.65
C HIS A 33 -2.90 10.26 6.91
N THR A 34 -2.27 11.14 6.13
CA THR A 34 -0.90 11.58 6.34
C THR A 34 -0.87 12.77 7.32
N PRO A 35 -0.06 12.72 8.40
CA PRO A 35 0.22 13.88 9.26
C PRO A 35 0.70 15.10 8.46
N GLU A 36 0.33 16.31 8.89
CA GLU A 36 0.63 17.56 8.17
C GLU A 36 2.13 17.77 7.93
N ASP A 37 2.96 17.43 8.90
CA ASP A 37 4.43 17.49 8.83
C ASP A 37 5.04 16.52 7.81
N GLN A 38 4.25 15.60 7.27
CA GLN A 38 4.64 14.63 6.23
C GLN A 38 4.02 14.94 4.86
N HIS A 39 3.26 16.03 4.71
CA HIS A 39 2.64 16.39 3.42
C HIS A 39 3.67 16.77 2.35
N TRP A 40 4.91 17.07 2.71
CA TRP A 40 6.02 17.33 1.77
C TRP A 40 6.55 16.06 1.07
N THR A 41 5.76 14.98 1.01
CA THR A 41 6.18 13.71 0.42
C THR A 41 6.62 13.88 -1.05
N LEU A 42 7.72 13.20 -1.42
CA LEU A 42 8.24 13.18 -2.80
C LEU A 42 7.18 12.71 -3.81
N PRO A 43 7.11 13.31 -5.02
CA PRO A 43 6.15 12.92 -6.07
C PRO A 43 6.15 11.43 -6.40
N ALA A 44 7.31 10.77 -6.29
CA ALA A 44 7.49 9.33 -6.52
C ALA A 44 6.50 8.45 -5.72
N HIS A 45 6.10 8.85 -4.51
CA HIS A 45 5.10 8.10 -3.73
C HIS A 45 3.70 8.15 -4.36
N GLY A 46 3.35 9.26 -5.03
CA GLY A 46 2.07 9.42 -5.70
C GLY A 46 1.98 8.68 -7.03
N GLU A 47 3.12 8.41 -7.66
CA GLU A 47 3.22 7.79 -8.99
C GLU A 47 3.43 6.27 -8.93
N TYR A 48 3.95 5.76 -7.81
CA TYR A 48 4.29 4.35 -7.66
C TYR A 48 3.05 3.44 -7.64
N ARG A 49 2.94 2.53 -8.61
CA ARG A 49 1.82 1.59 -8.78
C ARG A 49 2.33 0.20 -9.18
N PRO A 50 2.82 -0.60 -8.21
CA PRO A 50 3.33 -1.93 -8.50
C PRO A 50 2.19 -2.94 -8.72
N THR A 51 2.49 -4.04 -9.40
CA THR A 51 1.63 -5.22 -9.39
C THR A 51 1.85 -6.01 -8.10
N ALA A 52 0.77 -6.58 -7.55
CA ALA A 52 0.82 -7.45 -6.39
C ALA A 52 -0.24 -8.56 -6.51
N ASP A 53 -0.05 -9.65 -5.77
CA ASP A 53 -0.99 -10.78 -5.73
C ASP A 53 -2.35 -10.37 -5.16
N VAL A 54 -2.31 -9.47 -4.16
CA VAL A 54 -3.50 -8.88 -3.54
C VAL A 54 -3.40 -7.36 -3.59
N LEU A 55 -4.45 -6.73 -4.13
CA LEU A 55 -4.66 -5.29 -4.07
C LEU A 55 -5.71 -4.98 -3.00
N VAL A 56 -5.39 -4.08 -2.08
CA VAL A 56 -6.33 -3.57 -1.09
C VAL A 56 -6.49 -2.07 -1.28
N LYS A 57 -7.70 -1.63 -1.59
CA LYS A 57 -8.05 -0.22 -1.60
C LYS A 57 -8.50 0.19 -0.19
N LEU A 58 -7.78 1.17 0.37
CA LEU A 58 -7.90 1.58 1.78
C LEU A 58 -8.25 3.07 1.91
N ASP A 59 -9.11 3.59 1.04
CA ASP A 59 -9.57 5.00 1.14
C ASP A 59 -10.27 5.30 2.47
N ASP A 60 -10.93 4.29 3.05
CA ASP A 60 -11.45 4.26 4.42
C ASP A 60 -10.95 2.98 5.10
N PRO A 61 -10.12 3.07 6.15
CA PRO A 61 -9.61 1.90 6.88
C PRO A 61 -10.70 0.99 7.46
N ARG A 62 -11.92 1.51 7.66
CA ARG A 62 -13.07 0.73 8.18
C ARG A 62 -13.81 -0.04 7.09
N HIS A 63 -13.60 0.30 5.82
CA HIS A 63 -14.30 -0.29 4.69
C HIS A 63 -13.32 -0.65 3.55
N PRO A 64 -12.39 -1.60 3.79
CA PRO A 64 -11.42 -2.00 2.78
C PRO A 64 -12.11 -2.73 1.63
N ALA A 65 -11.66 -2.47 0.39
CA ALA A 65 -12.02 -3.29 -0.77
C ALA A 65 -10.80 -4.13 -1.18
N VAL A 66 -11.01 -5.43 -1.36
CA VAL A 66 -9.95 -6.40 -1.66
C VAL A 66 -10.17 -7.00 -3.04
N ARG A 67 -9.08 -7.12 -3.81
CA ARG A 67 -9.03 -7.87 -5.06
C ARG A 67 -7.80 -8.77 -5.06
N SER A 68 -8.00 -10.07 -5.24
CA SER A 68 -6.94 -11.04 -5.51
C SER A 68 -6.86 -11.36 -7.00
N ARG A 69 -5.65 -11.69 -7.48
CA ARG A 69 -5.47 -12.30 -8.81
C ARG A 69 -5.96 -13.76 -8.82
#